data_AF-A0A5B0BPD6-F1
#
_entry.id   AF-A0A5B0BPD6-F1
#
_cell.length_a   1.000
_cell.length_b   1.000
_cell.length_c   1.000
_cell.angle_alpha   90.00
_cell.angle_beta   90.00
_cell.angle_gamma   90.00
#
_symmetry.space_group_name_H-M   'P 1'
#
loop_
_entity.id
_entity.type
_entity.pdbx_description
1 polymer ?
#
loop_
_entity_poly.entity_id
_entity_poly.type
_entity_poly.pdbx_seq_one_letter_code
_entity_poly.pdbx_strand_id
1 'polypeptide(L)'
;MSKFKSNLVPLEVDVWNVIEDELSTGLIDVLDLRFDYSAEKEVGAIKIRHPENSRISTKHIKLDKKQSEDLIIQLSTRFNFHWTNLAELRFELEPGKVPIFTSRFYPRVSDESTLDTTKSRMNPITID
;
A
#
# COMPACT_ATOMS: atom_id res chain seq x y z
N MET A 1 15.99 20.85 -11.13
CA MET A 1 14.59 20.40 -11.25
C MET A 1 14.55 19.07 -11.98
N SER A 2 14.18 17.99 -11.28
CA SER A 2 13.90 16.69 -11.90
C SER A 2 12.67 16.84 -12.82
N LYS A 3 12.80 16.55 -14.11
CA LYS A 3 11.65 16.53 -15.02
C LYS A 3 10.71 15.42 -14.54
N PHE A 4 9.45 15.77 -14.25
CA PHE A 4 8.39 14.79 -14.02
C PHE A 4 8.28 13.90 -15.27
N LYS A 5 8.80 12.66 -15.19
CA LYS A 5 8.77 11.70 -16.30
C LYS A 5 7.41 11.01 -16.30
N SER A 6 6.37 11.72 -16.71
CA SER A 6 4.98 11.22 -16.80
C SER A 6 4.80 10.01 -17.71
N ASN A 7 5.84 9.62 -18.45
CA ASN A 7 5.85 8.47 -19.34
C ASN A 7 6.41 7.18 -18.72
N LEU A 8 6.85 7.21 -17.45
CA LEU A 8 7.31 6.02 -16.75
C LEU A 8 6.17 5.45 -15.92
N VAL A 9 5.65 4.31 -16.36
CA VAL A 9 4.64 3.53 -15.65
C VAL A 9 5.37 2.35 -14.98
N PRO A 10 5.13 2.06 -13.69
CA PRO A 10 5.76 0.91 -13.04
C PRO A 10 5.34 -0.39 -13.72
N LEU A 11 6.27 -1.33 -13.81
CA LEU A 11 5.94 -2.71 -14.16
C LEU A 11 5.58 -3.50 -12.90
N GLU A 12 4.88 -4.61 -13.05
CA GLU A 12 4.53 -5.52 -11.96
C GLU A 12 5.78 -6.01 -11.22
N VAL A 13 6.87 -6.26 -11.95
CA VAL A 13 8.14 -6.68 -11.38
C VAL A 13 8.77 -5.60 -10.49
N ASP A 14 8.59 -4.31 -10.81
CA ASP A 14 9.10 -3.23 -9.98
C ASP A 14 8.40 -3.19 -8.63
N VAL A 15 7.07 -3.39 -8.62
CA VAL A 15 6.28 -3.40 -7.38
C VAL A 15 6.58 -4.65 -6.57
N TRP A 16 6.69 -5.81 -7.24
CA TRP A 16 7.07 -7.06 -6.59
C TRP A 16 8.43 -6.98 -5.90
N ASN A 17 9.44 -6.41 -6.56
CA ASN A 17 10.77 -6.27 -5.97
C ASN A 17 10.75 -5.46 -4.68
N VAL A 18 9.97 -4.37 -4.61
CA VAL A 18 9.82 -3.60 -3.36
C VAL A 18 9.20 -4.45 -2.25
N ILE A 19 8.20 -5.26 -2.57
CA ILE A 19 7.55 -6.16 -1.60
C ILE A 19 8.54 -7.24 -1.13
N GLU A 20 9.29 -7.82 -2.05
CA GLU A 20 10.25 -8.88 -1.73
C GLU A 20 11.45 -8.36 -0.95
N ASP A 21 11.96 -7.17 -1.27
CA ASP A 21 13.05 -6.52 -0.53
C ASP A 21 12.63 -6.25 0.94
N GLU A 22 11.38 -5.83 1.14
CA GLU A 22 10.87 -5.49 2.48
C GLU A 22 10.49 -6.73 3.30
N LEU A 23 9.89 -7.74 2.66
CA LEU A 23 9.27 -8.87 3.38
C LEU A 23 10.02 -10.18 3.24
N SER A 24 10.98 -10.28 2.32
CA SER A 24 11.78 -11.47 2.05
C SER A 24 10.92 -12.73 1.96
N THR A 25 9.85 -12.69 1.14
CA THR A 25 8.83 -13.74 1.13
C THR A 25 9.35 -15.07 0.59
N GLY A 26 10.41 -15.02 -0.21
CA GLY A 26 11.09 -16.15 -0.86
C GLY A 26 10.27 -16.82 -1.95
N LEU A 27 9.15 -16.22 -2.37
CA LEU A 27 8.26 -16.82 -3.34
C LEU A 27 8.74 -16.58 -4.78
N ILE A 28 8.71 -17.65 -5.56
CA ILE A 28 8.95 -17.64 -7.00
C ILE A 28 7.65 -17.92 -7.75
N ASP A 29 7.58 -17.52 -9.02
CA ASP A 29 6.45 -17.77 -9.92
C ASP A 29 5.09 -17.28 -9.37
N VAL A 30 5.06 -16.07 -8.81
CA VAL A 30 3.83 -15.45 -8.29
C VAL A 30 2.81 -15.27 -9.42
N LEU A 31 1.63 -15.84 -9.24
CA LEU A 31 0.52 -15.76 -10.21
C LEU A 31 -0.26 -14.46 -10.06
N ASP A 32 -0.47 -14.05 -8.82
CA ASP A 32 -1.05 -12.76 -8.47
C ASP A 32 -0.79 -12.43 -7.02
N LEU A 33 -0.81 -11.14 -6.75
CA LEU A 33 -0.69 -10.58 -5.42
C LEU A 33 -1.77 -9.52 -5.23
N ARG A 34 -2.36 -9.49 -4.04
CA ARG A 34 -3.22 -8.40 -3.60
C ARG A 34 -2.67 -7.82 -2.31
N PHE A 35 -2.54 -6.49 -2.28
CA PHE A 35 -2.23 -5.74 -1.07
C PHE A 35 -3.43 -4.89 -0.66
N ASP A 36 -3.73 -4.88 0.64
CA ASP A 36 -4.68 -3.98 1.26
C ASP A 36 -4.08 -3.36 2.51
N TYR A 37 -4.09 -2.03 2.59
CA TYR A 37 -3.73 -1.26 3.77
C TYR A 37 -4.88 -0.35 4.22
N SER A 38 -5.01 -0.21 5.54
CA SER A 38 -5.93 0.72 6.19
C SER A 38 -5.21 1.45 7.32
N ALA A 39 -5.17 2.79 7.24
CA ALA A 39 -4.60 3.64 8.28
C ALA A 39 -5.41 3.60 9.58
N GLU A 40 -6.73 3.42 9.50
CA GLU A 40 -7.59 3.26 10.69
C GLU A 40 -7.19 2.04 11.51
N LYS A 41 -6.82 0.94 10.84
CA LYS A 41 -6.38 -0.30 11.48
C LYS A 41 -4.88 -0.35 11.72
N GLU A 42 -4.14 0.62 11.17
CA GLU A 42 -2.68 0.69 11.17
C GLU A 42 -1.99 -0.60 10.66
N VAL A 43 -2.66 -1.38 9.81
CA VAL A 43 -2.12 -2.67 9.33
C VAL A 43 -2.38 -2.87 7.85
N GLY A 44 -1.41 -3.50 7.20
CA GLY A 44 -1.47 -4.03 5.85
C GLY A 44 -1.62 -5.55 5.83
N ALA A 45 -2.17 -6.07 4.75
CA ALA A 45 -2.22 -7.49 4.47
C ALA A 45 -1.88 -7.74 3.00
N ILE A 46 -1.15 -8.83 2.77
CA ILE A 46 -0.83 -9.31 1.44
C ILE A 46 -1.40 -10.71 1.29
N LYS A 47 -2.04 -10.96 0.16
CA LYS A 47 -2.45 -12.28 -0.29
C LYS A 47 -1.70 -12.60 -1.58
N ILE A 48 -0.96 -13.70 -1.59
CA ILE A 48 -0.13 -14.12 -2.72
C ILE A 48 -0.59 -15.50 -3.19
N ARG A 49 -0.89 -15.65 -4.48
CA ARG A 49 -1.12 -16.97 -5.09
C ARG A 49 0.12 -17.38 -5.86
N HIS A 50 0.59 -18.61 -5.63
CA HIS A 50 1.77 -19.17 -6.30
C HIS A 50 1.64 -20.69 -6.46
N PRO A 51 2.35 -21.30 -7.42
CA PRO A 51 2.46 -22.75 -7.53
C PRO A 51 3.23 -23.35 -6.35
N GLU A 52 2.76 -24.49 -5.85
CA GLU A 52 3.42 -25.31 -4.84
C GLU A 52 3.05 -26.78 -5.07
N ASN A 53 4.03 -27.63 -5.34
CA ASN A 53 3.85 -29.08 -5.56
C ASN A 53 2.72 -29.44 -6.56
N SER A 54 2.75 -28.81 -7.75
CA SER A 54 1.74 -28.99 -8.81
C SER A 54 0.31 -28.54 -8.46
N ARG A 55 0.14 -27.73 -7.41
CA ARG A 55 -1.12 -27.08 -7.02
C ARG A 55 -0.92 -25.58 -6.88
N ILE A 56 -2.02 -24.83 -6.86
CA ILE A 56 -1.99 -23.41 -6.52
C ILE A 56 -2.19 -23.27 -5.01
N SER A 57 -1.22 -22.65 -4.35
CA SER A 57 -1.25 -22.31 -2.93
C SER A 57 -1.56 -20.83 -2.75
N THR A 58 -2.03 -20.46 -1.55
CA THR A 58 -2.31 -19.05 -1.20
C THR A 58 -1.64 -18.73 0.13
N LYS A 59 -0.67 -17.81 0.10
CA LYS A 59 0.00 -17.28 1.29
C LYS A 59 -0.68 -15.99 1.73
N HIS A 60 -0.99 -15.92 3.02
CA HIS A 60 -1.52 -14.72 3.66
C HIS A 60 -0.46 -14.14 4.61
N ILE A 61 0.01 -12.94 4.33
CA ILE A 61 1.01 -12.23 5.13
C ILE A 61 0.29 -11.05 5.79
N LYS A 62 0.15 -11.09 7.12
CA LYS A 62 -0.31 -9.93 7.89
C LYS A 62 0.92 -9.13 8.29
N LEU A 63 0.89 -7.83 8.00
CA LEU A 63 1.95 -6.92 8.38
C LEU A 63 1.59 -6.30 9.72
N ASP A 64 2.58 -6.18 10.60
CA ASP A 64 2.43 -5.31 11.76
C ASP A 64 2.47 -3.83 11.32
N LYS A 65 2.26 -2.93 12.29
CA LYS A 65 2.25 -1.49 12.03
C LYS A 65 3.54 -1.00 11.36
N LYS A 66 4.69 -1.41 11.89
CA LYS A 66 5.99 -0.94 11.41
C LYS A 66 6.24 -1.45 9.99
N GLN A 67 6.03 -2.74 9.74
CA GLN A 67 6.16 -3.34 8.40
C GLN A 67 5.22 -2.68 7.38
N SER A 68 4.01 -2.32 7.81
CA SER A 68 3.04 -1.63 6.96
C SER A 68 3.53 -0.23 6.59
N GLU A 69 4.01 0.53 7.57
CA GLU A 69 4.55 1.88 7.37
C GLU A 69 5.81 1.85 6.48
N ASP A 70 6.76 0.97 6.78
CA ASP A 70 8.01 0.82 6.03
C ASP A 70 7.71 0.46 4.56
N LEU A 71 6.84 -0.52 4.30
CA LEU A 71 6.44 -0.90 2.94
C LEU A 71 5.77 0.27 2.19
N ILE A 72 4.88 1.02 2.84
CA ILE A 72 4.20 2.17 2.22
C ILE A 72 5.20 3.28 1.89
N ILE A 73 6.15 3.55 2.79
CA ILE A 73 7.21 4.54 2.57
C ILE A 73 8.08 4.14 1.38
N GLN A 74 8.45 2.85 1.26
CA GLN A 74 9.22 2.37 0.12
C GLN A 74 8.43 2.46 -1.20
N LEU A 75 7.18 1.99 -1.22
CA LEU A 75 6.31 2.09 -2.40
C LEU A 75 6.10 3.54 -2.82
N SER A 76 5.82 4.43 -1.87
CA SER A 76 5.57 5.86 -2.12
C SER A 76 6.80 6.58 -2.64
N THR A 77 7.98 6.26 -2.10
CA THR A 77 9.26 6.80 -2.57
C THR A 77 9.58 6.30 -3.97
N ARG A 78 9.39 4.99 -4.23
CA ARG A 78 9.71 4.37 -5.52
C ARG A 78 8.78 4.80 -6.64
N PHE A 79 7.48 4.91 -6.37
CA PHE A 79 6.44 5.19 -7.36
C PHE A 79 5.87 6.60 -7.27
N ASN A 80 6.49 7.46 -6.45
CA ASN A 80 6.22 8.89 -6.34
C ASN A 80 4.74 9.22 -6.07
N PHE A 81 4.15 8.56 -5.07
CA PHE A 81 2.85 8.94 -4.51
C PHE A 81 3.02 9.46 -3.08
N HIS A 82 2.05 10.25 -2.60
CA HIS A 82 2.12 10.82 -1.26
C HIS A 82 1.62 9.79 -0.23
N TRP A 83 2.29 9.67 0.93
CA TRP A 83 1.89 8.68 1.96
C TRP A 83 1.41 9.31 3.28
N THR A 84 1.79 10.55 3.60
CA THR A 84 1.60 11.09 4.96
C THR A 84 0.14 11.29 5.38
N ASN A 85 -0.79 11.36 4.43
CA ASN A 85 -2.23 11.44 4.68
C ASN A 85 -3.00 10.28 4.04
N LEU A 86 -2.30 9.19 3.72
CA LEU A 86 -2.89 8.00 3.13
C LEU A 86 -3.84 7.34 4.13
N ALA A 87 -5.09 7.19 3.75
CA ALA A 87 -6.12 6.51 4.53
C ALA A 87 -6.21 5.02 4.14
N GLU A 88 -6.15 4.72 2.84
CA GLU A 88 -6.17 3.36 2.32
C GLU A 88 -5.27 3.27 1.09
N LEU A 89 -4.61 2.12 0.93
CA LEU A 89 -3.88 1.76 -0.30
C LEU A 89 -4.22 0.33 -0.67
N ARG A 90 -4.62 0.12 -1.91
CA ARG A 90 -4.94 -1.21 -2.46
C ARG A 90 -4.37 -1.34 -3.85
N PHE A 91 -3.82 -2.50 -4.16
CA PHE A 91 -3.42 -2.84 -5.52
C PHE A 91 -3.44 -4.35 -5.71
N GLU A 92 -3.60 -4.74 -6.98
CA GLU A 92 -3.46 -6.11 -7.43
C GLU A 92 -2.34 -6.14 -8.47
N LEU A 93 -1.46 -7.15 -8.36
CA LEU A 93 -0.40 -7.43 -9.31
C LEU A 93 -0.72 -8.74 -10.01
N GLU A 94 -0.69 -8.73 -11.33
CA GLU A 94 -0.80 -9.91 -12.17
C GLU A 94 0.31 -9.84 -13.24
N PRO A 95 0.97 -10.97 -13.58
CA PRO A 95 1.99 -11.00 -14.61
C PRO A 95 1.52 -10.42 -15.94
N GLY A 96 2.33 -9.55 -16.55
CA GLY A 96 2.03 -8.91 -17.83
C GLY A 96 0.94 -7.83 -17.78
N LYS A 97 0.45 -7.46 -16.59
CA LYS A 97 -0.48 -6.34 -16.41
C LYS A 97 0.22 -5.16 -15.75
N VAL A 98 -0.20 -3.97 -16.16
CA VAL A 98 0.22 -2.73 -15.49
C VAL A 98 -0.39 -2.66 -14.09
N PRO A 99 0.41 -2.45 -13.03
CA PRO A 99 -0.08 -2.25 -11.68
C PRO A 99 -0.97 -1.02 -11.56
N ILE A 100 -2.09 -1.15 -10.86
CA ILE A 100 -3.00 -0.04 -10.57
C ILE A 100 -3.11 0.13 -9.06
N PHE A 101 -2.65 1.27 -8.58
CA PHE A 101 -2.77 1.66 -7.17
C PHE A 101 -4.07 2.43 -6.96
N THR A 102 -4.95 1.90 -6.13
CA THR A 102 -6.13 2.58 -5.63
C THR A 102 -5.79 3.15 -4.26
N SER A 103 -5.82 4.47 -4.13
CA SER A 103 -5.50 5.16 -2.88
C SER A 103 -6.64 6.08 -2.44
N ARG A 104 -6.83 6.18 -1.13
CA ARG A 104 -7.72 7.17 -0.50
C ARG A 104 -6.90 7.98 0.48
N PHE A 105 -7.22 9.27 0.57
CA PHE A 105 -6.47 10.21 1.39
C PHE A 105 -7.41 10.95 2.34
N TYR A 106 -6.94 11.19 3.56
CA TYR A 106 -7.57 12.18 4.42
C TYR A 106 -7.24 13.58 3.88
N PRO A 107 -8.23 14.50 3.87
CA PRO A 107 -7.96 15.89 3.52
C PRO A 107 -6.97 16.48 4.52
N ARG A 108 -5.87 17.03 4.00
CA ARG A 108 -4.91 17.79 4.81
C ARG A 108 -5.35 19.24 4.85
N VAL A 109 -5.43 19.81 6.04
CA VAL A 109 -5.70 21.24 6.21
C VAL A 109 -4.37 21.97 6.16
N SER A 110 -4.28 22.99 5.30
CA SER A 110 -3.05 23.79 5.13
C SER A 110 -2.84 24.79 6.26
N ASP A 111 -3.91 25.20 6.95
CA ASP A 111 -3.89 26.08 8.10
C ASP A 111 -4.49 25.35 9.31
N GLU A 112 -3.63 24.92 10.21
CA GLU A 112 -4.03 24.18 11.42
C GLU A 112 -4.61 25.10 12.50
N SER A 113 -4.49 26.43 12.36
CA SER A 113 -4.97 27.40 13.38
C SER A 113 -6.48 27.36 13.61
N THR A 114 -7.23 26.88 12.62
CA THR A 114 -8.69 26.71 12.69
C THR A 114 -9.12 25.32 13.19
N LEU A 115 -8.17 24.41 13.42
CA LEU A 115 -8.47 23.05 13.87
C LEU A 115 -8.42 22.93 15.38
N ASP A 116 -9.43 22.28 15.94
CA ASP A 116 -9.42 21.83 17.34
C ASP A 116 -8.51 20.60 17.46
N THR A 117 -7.24 20.84 17.75
CA THR A 117 -6.20 19.81 17.89
C THR A 117 -6.31 19.00 19.19
N THR A 118 -7.23 19.38 20.08
CA THR A 118 -7.48 18.67 21.35
C THR A 118 -8.49 17.54 21.22
N LYS A 119 -9.25 17.49 20.11
CA LYS A 119 -10.27 16.46 19.85
C LYS A 119 -9.77 15.42 18.86
N SER A 120 -9.72 14.15 19.30
CA SER A 120 -9.60 13.02 18.37
C SER A 120 -10.93 12.79 17.66
N ARG A 121 -10.93 12.87 16.31
CA ARG A 121 -12.11 12.65 15.45
C ARG A 121 -12.59 11.19 15.38
N MET A 122 -12.04 10.28 16.19
CA MET A 122 -12.41 8.86 16.16
C MET A 122 -13.82 8.55 16.68
N ASN A 123 -14.55 9.53 17.21
CA ASN A 123 -15.98 9.40 17.48
C ASN A 123 -16.74 10.43 16.64
N PRO A 124 -17.37 10.06 15.51
CA PRO A 124 -18.36 10.93 14.90
C PRO A 124 -19.44 11.17 15.95
N ILE A 125 -19.68 12.44 16.28
CA ILE A 125 -20.83 12.83 17.08
C ILE A 125 -22.04 12.32 16.28
N THR A 126 -22.63 11.21 16.72
CA THR A 126 -23.95 10.79 16.26
C THR A 126 -24.90 11.88 16.73
N ILE A 127 -25.50 12.57 15.76
CA ILE A 127 -26.65 13.42 16.05
C ILE A 127 -27.78 12.44 16.33
N ASP A 128 -28.31 12.47 17.56
CA ASP A 128 -29.55 11.79 17.94
C ASP A 128 -30.74 12.28 17.09
#